data_AF-R5CW78-F1
#
_entry.id   AF-R5CW78-F1
#
_cell.length_a   1.000
_cell.length_b   1.000
_cell.length_c   1.000
_cell.angle_alpha   90.00
_cell.angle_beta   90.00
_cell.angle_gamma   90.00
#
_symmetry.space_group_name_H-M   'P 1'
#
loop_
_entity.id
_entity.type
_entity.pdbx_description
1 polymer ?
#
loop_
_entity_poly.entity_id
_entity_poly.type
_entity_poly.pdbx_seq_one_letter_code
_entity_poly.pdbx_strand_id
1 'polypeptide(L)'
;MPRVNPPTVKKIIYNPLVMLLLGLAAGALTRLADIHTQILCSVFSELSVWILVGVVIVLGCDSRRRACLDIFLFCAGMLITYYLVAEYTNGIWGWSFVYGWAAFTLLTPVLAYLTWFVKSGGVFGRLISVGIILVTLASSVFYGGPHFYDIIICLALAYLLFVKKIRA
;
A
#
# COMPACT_ATOMS: atom_id res chain seq x y z
N MET A 1 31.77 3.28 31.31
CA MET A 1 31.28 3.09 29.92
C MET A 1 29.76 3.18 29.93
N PRO A 2 29.11 4.09 29.18
CA PRO A 2 27.66 4.12 29.11
C PRO A 2 27.18 2.85 28.40
N ARG A 3 26.23 2.12 29.01
CA ARG A 3 25.61 0.94 28.39
C ARG A 3 24.77 1.41 27.20
N VAL A 4 25.23 1.11 25.98
CA VAL A 4 24.41 1.26 24.78
C VAL A 4 23.33 0.19 24.86
N ASN A 5 22.12 0.59 25.29
CA ASN A 5 20.98 -0.31 25.29
C ASN A 5 20.68 -0.70 23.82
N PRO A 6 20.64 -1.99 23.48
CA PRO A 6 20.29 -2.40 22.12
C PRO A 6 18.89 -1.87 21.79
N PRO A 7 18.67 -1.33 20.58
CA PRO A 7 17.35 -0.86 20.19
C PRO A 7 16.37 -2.02 20.33
N THR A 8 15.40 -1.85 21.21
CA THR A 8 14.33 -2.83 21.44
C THR A 8 13.72 -3.18 20.10
N VAL A 9 13.52 -4.47 19.77
CA VAL A 9 13.08 -4.96 18.45
C VAL A 9 11.84 -4.20 17.91
N LYS A 10 10.95 -3.73 18.81
CA LYS A 10 9.88 -2.79 18.47
C LYS A 10 10.40 -1.54 17.76
N LYS A 11 11.43 -0.85 18.25
CA LYS A 11 11.96 0.39 17.65
C LYS A 11 12.56 0.20 16.24
N ILE A 12 13.01 -1.01 15.89
CA ILE A 12 13.63 -1.33 14.59
C ILE A 12 12.56 -1.39 13.48
N ILE A 13 11.42 -2.02 13.74
CA ILE A 13 10.26 -2.06 12.81
C ILE A 13 9.61 -0.66 12.67
N TYR A 14 9.97 0.28 13.55
CA TYR A 14 9.36 1.60 13.66
C TYR A 14 10.13 2.74 12.98
N ASN A 15 11.07 2.39 12.10
CA ASN A 15 11.85 3.38 11.37
C ASN A 15 11.22 3.60 9.98
N PRO A 16 10.90 4.84 9.58
CA PRO A 16 10.49 5.16 8.21
C PRO A 16 11.45 4.61 7.13
N LEU A 17 12.73 4.46 7.46
CA LEU A 17 13.71 3.80 6.59
C LEU A 17 13.39 2.33 6.31
N VAL A 18 12.83 1.59 7.27
CA VAL A 18 12.42 0.20 7.04
C VAL A 18 11.27 0.14 6.05
N MET A 19 10.33 1.07 6.11
CA MET A 19 9.22 1.13 5.14
C MET A 19 9.72 1.49 3.74
N LEU A 20 10.72 2.37 3.64
CA LEU A 20 11.41 2.62 2.38
C LEU A 20 12.09 1.34 1.85
N LEU A 21 12.85 0.63 2.69
CA LEU A 21 13.51 -0.63 2.29
C LEU A 21 12.51 -1.71 1.88
N LEU A 22 11.39 -1.83 2.60
CA LEU A 22 10.30 -2.74 2.23
C LEU A 22 9.66 -2.33 0.90
N GLY A 23 9.49 -1.02 0.67
CA GLY A 23 9.05 -0.50 -0.62
C GLY A 23 10.00 -0.87 -1.75
N LEU A 24 11.29 -0.60 -1.58
CA LEU A 24 12.35 -0.94 -2.54
C LEU A 24 12.38 -2.46 -2.84
N ALA A 25 12.28 -3.28 -1.81
CA ALA A 25 12.21 -4.74 -1.99
C ALA A 25 10.93 -5.15 -2.72
N ALA A 26 9.79 -4.58 -2.34
CA ALA A 26 8.51 -4.86 -2.98
C ALA A 26 8.54 -4.49 -4.47
N GLY A 27 9.06 -3.31 -4.84
CA GLY A 27 9.11 -2.88 -6.25
C GLY A 27 10.01 -3.74 -7.13
N ALA A 28 11.15 -4.18 -6.59
CA ALA A 28 11.99 -5.15 -7.29
C ALA A 28 11.29 -6.51 -7.45
N LEU A 29 10.66 -7.01 -6.38
CA LEU A 29 9.97 -8.29 -6.39
C LEU A 29 8.73 -8.29 -7.31
N THR A 30 7.92 -7.22 -7.29
CA THR A 30 6.76 -7.10 -8.19
C THR A 30 7.23 -7.10 -9.64
N ARG A 31 8.27 -6.30 -9.97
CA ARG A 31 8.78 -6.29 -11.34
C ARG A 31 9.32 -7.65 -11.80
N LEU A 32 10.03 -8.37 -10.93
CA LEU A 32 10.51 -9.72 -11.25
C LEU A 32 9.34 -10.71 -11.41
N ALA A 33 8.33 -10.63 -10.54
CA ALA A 33 7.13 -11.44 -10.63
C ALA A 33 6.35 -11.20 -11.93
N ASP A 34 6.27 -9.94 -12.37
CA ASP A 34 5.58 -9.57 -13.61
C ASP A 34 6.20 -10.21 -14.85
N ILE A 35 7.53 -10.35 -14.86
CA ILE A 35 8.26 -11.00 -15.95
C ILE A 35 7.96 -12.51 -16.00
N HIS A 36 7.79 -13.14 -14.83
CA HIS A 36 7.64 -14.59 -14.73
C HIS A 36 6.19 -15.08 -14.76
N THR A 37 5.21 -14.22 -14.44
CA THR A 37 3.82 -14.65 -14.24
C THR A 37 2.81 -13.59 -14.67
N GLN A 38 1.99 -13.91 -15.69
CA GLN A 38 0.96 -13.00 -16.19
C GLN A 38 -0.10 -12.66 -15.14
N ILE A 39 -0.48 -13.61 -14.30
CA ILE A 39 -1.48 -13.39 -13.24
C ILE A 39 -0.98 -12.35 -12.23
N LEU A 40 0.29 -12.41 -11.80
CA LEU A 40 0.82 -11.43 -10.86
C LEU A 40 1.01 -10.07 -11.52
N CYS A 41 1.38 -10.04 -12.80
CA CYS A 41 1.39 -8.81 -13.59
C CYS A 41 0.03 -8.11 -13.60
N SER A 42 -1.06 -8.85 -13.84
CA SER A 42 -2.42 -8.31 -13.76
C SER A 42 -2.75 -7.79 -12.37
N VAL A 43 -2.46 -8.56 -11.31
CA VAL A 43 -2.75 -8.17 -9.93
C VAL A 43 -1.98 -6.92 -9.51
N PHE A 44 -0.67 -6.84 -9.78
CA PHE A 44 0.16 -5.70 -9.37
C PHE A 44 -0.06 -4.45 -10.22
N SER A 45 -0.64 -4.59 -11.42
CA SER A 45 -1.06 -3.47 -12.26
C SER A 45 -2.36 -2.82 -11.76
N GLU A 46 -3.15 -3.52 -10.96
CA GLU A 46 -4.41 -3.01 -10.45
C GLU A 46 -4.28 -2.22 -9.15
N LEU A 47 -5.12 -1.20 -9.01
CA LEU A 47 -5.10 -0.31 -7.84
C LEU A 47 -5.62 -1.00 -6.57
N SER A 48 -6.42 -2.06 -6.70
CA SER A 48 -7.06 -2.78 -5.60
C SER A 48 -6.05 -3.39 -4.61
N VAL A 49 -4.97 -4.01 -5.11
CA VAL A 49 -3.93 -4.60 -4.25
C VAL A 49 -3.16 -3.54 -3.47
N TRP A 50 -2.90 -2.39 -4.07
CA TRP A 50 -2.19 -1.28 -3.42
C TRP A 50 -3.04 -0.56 -2.39
N ILE A 51 -4.37 -0.51 -2.57
CA ILE A 51 -5.30 -0.07 -1.51
C ILE A 51 -5.18 -1.01 -0.31
N LEU A 52 -5.21 -2.34 -0.52
CA LEU A 52 -5.09 -3.31 0.57
C LEU A 52 -3.77 -3.15 1.34
N VAL A 53 -2.65 -3.05 0.62
CA VAL A 53 -1.33 -2.81 1.23
C VAL A 53 -1.33 -1.50 2.03
N GLY A 54 -1.88 -0.44 1.45
CA GLY A 54 -1.98 0.87 2.11
C GLY A 54 -2.80 0.82 3.40
N VAL A 55 -3.96 0.16 3.38
CA VAL A 55 -4.80 -0.03 4.57
C VAL A 55 -4.04 -0.82 5.64
N VAL A 56 -3.36 -1.91 5.29
CA VAL A 56 -2.57 -2.70 6.24
C VAL A 56 -1.48 -1.85 6.91
N ILE A 57 -0.73 -1.07 6.13
CA ILE A 57 0.32 -0.19 6.65
C ILE A 57 -0.28 0.87 7.60
N VAL A 58 -1.32 1.57 7.17
CA VAL A 58 -1.97 2.63 7.96
C VAL A 58 -2.53 2.08 9.27
N LEU A 59 -3.20 0.94 9.22
CA LEU A 59 -3.79 0.32 10.40
C LEU A 59 -2.73 -0.25 11.35
N GLY A 60 -1.55 -0.64 10.85
CA GLY A 60 -0.42 -1.12 11.65
C GLY A 60 0.39 -0.01 12.34
N CYS A 61 0.20 1.26 11.96
CA CYS A 61 0.95 2.38 12.54
C CYS A 61 0.39 2.84 13.89
N ASP A 62 1.24 3.36 14.78
CA ASP A 62 0.84 3.87 16.10
C ASP A 62 0.49 5.36 16.12
N SER A 63 0.79 6.10 15.03
CA SER A 63 0.36 7.48 14.91
C SER A 63 0.02 7.85 13.47
N ARG A 64 -0.85 8.86 13.33
CA ARG A 64 -1.29 9.38 12.03
C ARG A 64 -0.12 9.89 11.18
N ARG A 65 0.79 10.64 11.79
CA ARG A 65 1.99 11.15 11.11
C ARG A 65 2.87 10.00 10.58
N ARG A 66 3.00 8.92 11.36
CA ARG A 66 3.73 7.71 10.94
C ARG A 66 3.00 7.02 9.79
N ALA A 67 1.68 6.85 9.87
CA ALA A 67 0.90 6.27 8.78
C ALA A 67 1.11 7.01 7.44
N CYS A 68 1.09 8.35 7.46
CA CYS A 68 1.32 9.16 6.27
C CYS A 68 2.75 9.03 5.71
N LEU A 69 3.77 9.02 6.58
CA LEU A 69 5.17 8.91 6.16
C LEU A 69 5.50 7.50 5.67
N ASP A 70 5.05 6.48 6.40
CA ASP A 70 5.39 5.09 6.15
C ASP A 70 4.79 4.61 4.82
N ILE A 71 3.52 4.95 4.52
CA ILE A 71 2.94 4.60 3.21
C ILE A 71 3.62 5.34 2.06
N PHE A 72 3.97 6.61 2.27
CA PHE A 72 4.59 7.43 1.23
C PHE A 72 5.96 6.88 0.85
N LEU A 73 6.78 6.59 1.87
CA LEU A 73 8.11 6.01 1.66
C LEU A 73 8.03 4.60 1.06
N PHE A 74 7.05 3.80 1.49
CA PHE A 74 6.80 2.50 0.90
C PHE A 74 6.46 2.62 -0.60
N CYS A 75 5.48 3.43 -0.96
CA CYS A 75 5.06 3.63 -2.35
C CYS A 75 6.18 4.26 -3.20
N ALA A 76 6.91 5.25 -2.67
CA ALA A 76 8.03 5.88 -3.36
C ALA A 76 9.17 4.88 -3.61
N GLY A 77 9.56 4.10 -2.60
CA GLY A 77 10.58 3.05 -2.76
C GLY A 77 10.17 2.02 -3.80
N MET A 78 8.93 1.53 -3.70
CA MET A 78 8.36 0.58 -4.65
C MET A 78 8.43 1.13 -6.08
N LEU A 79 7.95 2.35 -6.30
CA LEU A 79 7.91 2.96 -7.63
C LEU A 79 9.31 3.14 -8.24
N ILE A 80 10.27 3.59 -7.43
CA ILE A 80 11.66 3.77 -7.86
C ILE A 80 12.24 2.44 -8.33
N THR A 81 12.19 1.41 -7.49
CA THR A 81 12.78 0.11 -7.85
C THR A 81 12.05 -0.61 -8.96
N TYR A 82 10.72 -0.49 -9.02
CA TYR A 82 9.93 -1.10 -10.07
C TYR A 82 10.40 -0.63 -11.45
N TYR A 83 10.54 0.69 -11.65
CA TYR A 83 11.00 1.24 -12.92
C TYR A 83 12.51 1.08 -13.16
N LEU A 84 13.34 1.11 -12.12
CA LEU A 84 14.77 0.80 -12.27
C LEU A 84 14.99 -0.64 -12.74
N VAL A 85 14.27 -1.60 -12.16
CA VAL A 85 14.35 -3.00 -12.59
C VAL A 85 13.68 -3.17 -13.96
N ALA A 86 12.62 -2.43 -14.26
CA ALA A 86 12.03 -2.43 -15.61
C ALA A 86 13.03 -1.96 -16.67
N GLU A 87 13.76 -0.88 -16.41
CA GLU A 87 14.81 -0.38 -17.29
C GLU A 87 15.94 -1.41 -17.44
N TYR A 88 16.44 -1.96 -16.32
CA TYR A 88 17.49 -2.97 -16.33
C TYR A 88 17.12 -4.25 -17.08
N THR A 89 15.83 -4.63 -17.04
CA THR A 89 15.31 -5.82 -17.73
C THR A 89 14.84 -5.54 -19.15
N ASN A 90 15.10 -4.35 -19.71
CA ASN A 90 14.60 -3.89 -21.02
C ASN A 90 13.08 -4.04 -21.16
N GLY A 91 12.36 -3.79 -20.07
CA GLY A 91 10.92 -3.84 -19.99
C GLY A 91 10.24 -2.74 -20.79
N ILE A 92 9.12 -3.07 -21.44
CA ILE A 92 8.25 -2.06 -22.04
C ILE A 92 7.41 -1.42 -20.92
N TRP A 93 7.55 -0.11 -20.73
CA TRP A 93 6.72 0.67 -19.81
C TRP A 93 6.34 2.02 -20.45
N GLY A 94 5.15 2.51 -20.11
CA GLY A 94 4.62 3.76 -20.67
C GLY A 94 4.75 4.92 -19.70
N TRP A 95 5.15 6.09 -20.20
CA TRP A 95 5.23 7.32 -19.40
C TRP A 95 3.89 7.70 -18.73
N SER A 96 2.75 7.39 -19.36
CA SER A 96 1.43 7.58 -18.77
C SER A 96 1.25 6.82 -17.45
N PHE A 97 1.74 5.58 -17.37
CA PHE A 97 1.71 4.78 -16.14
C PHE A 97 2.65 5.33 -15.07
N VAL A 98 3.85 5.78 -15.47
CA VAL A 98 4.80 6.42 -14.54
C VAL A 98 4.15 7.64 -13.89
N TYR A 99 3.56 8.53 -14.68
CA TYR A 99 2.91 9.73 -14.16
C TYR A 99 1.69 9.41 -13.30
N GLY A 100 0.86 8.43 -13.69
CA GLY A 100 -0.28 7.98 -12.91
C GLY A 100 0.11 7.46 -11.53
N TRP A 101 1.11 6.57 -11.48
CA TRP A 101 1.60 5.99 -10.22
C TRP A 101 2.40 6.98 -9.37
N ALA A 102 3.12 7.91 -9.99
CA ALA A 102 3.78 9.01 -9.28
C ALA A 102 2.76 9.93 -8.62
N ALA A 103 1.71 10.31 -9.34
CA ALA A 103 0.61 11.11 -8.79
C ALA A 103 -0.09 10.36 -7.64
N PHE A 104 -0.39 9.08 -7.81
CA PHE A 104 -0.93 8.24 -6.75
C PHE A 104 -0.03 8.25 -5.51
N THR A 105 1.28 8.03 -5.68
CA THR A 105 2.27 8.03 -4.60
C THR A 105 2.27 9.35 -3.83
N LEU A 106 2.23 10.49 -4.53
CA LEU A 106 2.16 11.82 -3.90
C LEU A 106 0.86 12.06 -3.11
N LEU A 107 -0.24 11.41 -3.50
CA LEU A 107 -1.55 11.50 -2.82
C LEU A 107 -1.67 10.55 -1.63
N THR A 108 -0.83 9.51 -1.54
CA THR A 108 -0.89 8.52 -0.44
C THR A 108 -0.86 9.09 0.98
N PRO A 109 -0.13 10.19 1.32
CA PRO A 109 -0.18 10.77 2.66
C PRO A 109 -1.59 11.28 3.04
N VAL A 110 -2.29 11.88 2.08
CA VAL A 110 -3.66 12.42 2.28
C VAL A 110 -4.65 11.26 2.44
N LEU A 111 -4.54 10.24 1.59
CA LEU A 111 -5.37 9.04 1.69
C LEU A 111 -5.13 8.30 3.02
N ALA A 112 -3.88 8.22 3.48
CA ALA A 112 -3.53 7.64 4.78
C ALA A 112 -4.08 8.45 5.95
N TYR A 113 -4.04 9.77 5.86
CA TYR A 113 -4.62 10.65 6.86
C TYR A 113 -6.13 10.39 7.01
N LEU A 114 -6.86 10.25 5.90
CA LEU A 114 -8.28 9.92 5.90
C LEU A 114 -8.53 8.50 6.44
N THR A 115 -7.77 7.52 5.95
CA THR A 115 -7.88 6.11 6.35
C THR A 115 -7.60 5.92 7.84
N TRP A 116 -6.74 6.74 8.45
CA TRP A 116 -6.48 6.69 9.89
C TRP A 116 -7.74 6.86 10.75
N PHE A 117 -8.73 7.63 10.28
CA PHE A 117 -9.97 7.83 11.03
C PHE A 117 -10.81 6.56 11.17
N VAL A 118 -10.55 5.51 10.38
CA VAL A 118 -11.17 4.18 10.58
C VAL A 118 -10.94 3.67 12.00
N LYS A 119 -9.76 3.95 12.59
CA LYS A 119 -9.43 3.54 13.97
C LYS A 119 -10.33 4.17 15.04
N SER A 120 -10.95 5.32 14.75
CA SER A 120 -11.81 6.03 15.72
C SER A 120 -13.15 5.35 15.96
N GLY A 121 -13.59 4.43 15.08
CA GLY A 121 -14.85 3.67 15.22
C GLY A 121 -16.16 4.48 15.12
N GLY A 122 -16.06 5.81 14.99
CA GLY A 122 -17.21 6.71 14.82
C GLY A 122 -17.84 6.63 13.43
N VAL A 123 -18.94 7.36 13.23
CA VAL A 123 -19.67 7.43 11.95
C VAL A 123 -18.75 7.83 10.80
N PHE A 124 -17.88 8.81 11.04
CA PHE A 124 -16.89 9.26 10.04
C PHE A 124 -15.92 8.13 9.63
N GLY A 125 -15.40 7.36 10.59
CA GLY A 125 -14.53 6.21 10.29
C GLY A 125 -15.23 5.11 9.48
N ARG A 126 -16.53 4.87 9.73
CA ARG A 126 -17.32 3.93 8.91
C ARG A 126 -17.58 4.45 7.51
N LEU A 127 -17.85 5.75 7.36
CA LEU A 127 -18.00 6.38 6.04
C LEU A 127 -16.73 6.21 5.20
N ILE A 128 -15.56 6.46 5.80
CA ILE A 128 -14.26 6.22 5.14
C ILE A 128 -14.10 4.73 4.77
N SER A 129 -14.45 3.82 5.68
CA SER A 129 -14.36 2.37 5.42
C SER A 129 -15.21 1.94 4.23
N VAL A 130 -16.46 2.42 4.15
CA VAL A 130 -17.34 2.17 3.00
C VAL A 130 -16.76 2.78 1.73
N GLY A 131 -16.23 4.02 1.80
CA GLY A 131 -15.58 4.68 0.69
C GLY A 131 -14.40 3.88 0.13
N ILE A 132 -13.56 3.31 1.00
CA ILE A 132 -12.42 2.46 0.59
C ILE A 132 -12.92 1.22 -0.18
N ILE A 133 -13.96 0.55 0.31
CA ILE A 133 -14.56 -0.61 -0.38
C ILE A 133 -15.12 -0.21 -1.75
N LEU A 134 -15.87 0.90 -1.81
CA LEU A 134 -16.46 1.40 -3.05
C LEU A 134 -15.39 1.78 -4.08
N VAL A 135 -14.33 2.49 -3.68
CA VAL A 135 -13.22 2.84 -4.58
C VAL A 135 -12.50 1.59 -5.06
N THR A 136 -12.31 0.59 -4.19
CA THR A 136 -11.70 -0.69 -4.58
C THR A 136 -12.53 -1.38 -5.65
N LEU A 137 -13.84 -1.55 -5.42
CA LEU A 137 -14.75 -2.17 -6.40
C LEU A 137 -14.82 -1.38 -7.71
N ALA A 138 -14.90 -0.04 -7.63
CA ALA A 138 -14.93 0.82 -8.80
C ALA A 138 -13.64 0.70 -9.63
N SER A 139 -12.48 0.58 -8.96
CA SER A 139 -11.22 0.36 -9.64
C SER A 139 -11.21 -0.97 -10.40
N SER A 140 -11.64 -2.07 -9.78
CA SER A 140 -11.69 -3.38 -10.46
C SER A 140 -12.63 -3.38 -11.67
N VAL A 141 -13.79 -2.69 -11.58
CA VAL A 141 -14.71 -2.55 -12.73
C VAL A 141 -14.06 -1.76 -13.88
N PHE A 142 -13.29 -0.70 -13.56
CA PHE A 142 -12.60 0.10 -14.56
C PHE A 142 -11.54 -0.70 -15.33
N TYR A 143 -10.92 -1.70 -14.69
CA TYR A 143 -9.92 -2.58 -15.29
C TYR A 143 -10.49 -3.82 -16.00
N GLY A 144 -11.80 -3.84 -16.28
CA GLY A 144 -12.43 -4.90 -17.07
C GLY A 144 -13.28 -5.89 -16.27
N GLY A 145 -13.51 -5.62 -14.99
CA GLY A 145 -14.46 -6.36 -14.14
C GLY A 145 -13.79 -6.94 -12.90
N PRO A 146 -14.56 -7.28 -11.85
CA PRO A 146 -13.99 -7.86 -10.64
C PRO A 146 -13.46 -9.25 -10.95
N HIS A 147 -12.15 -9.39 -11.00
CA HIS A 147 -11.49 -10.67 -11.08
C HIS A 147 -11.62 -11.41 -9.74
N PHE A 148 -11.31 -12.70 -9.73
CA PHE A 148 -11.38 -13.51 -8.51
C PHE A 148 -10.52 -12.93 -7.37
N TYR A 149 -9.36 -12.36 -7.68
CA TYR A 149 -8.50 -11.71 -6.68
C TYR A 149 -9.09 -10.42 -6.13
N ASP A 150 -9.86 -9.65 -6.90
CA ASP A 150 -10.50 -8.42 -6.43
C ASP A 150 -11.55 -8.72 -5.35
N ILE A 151 -12.27 -9.82 -5.52
CA ILE A 151 -13.24 -10.30 -4.52
C ILE A 151 -12.51 -10.67 -3.23
N ILE A 152 -11.38 -11.39 -3.32
CA ILE A 152 -10.55 -11.74 -2.16
C ILE A 152 -10.03 -10.47 -1.47
N ILE A 153 -9.52 -9.50 -2.24
CA ILE A 153 -9.02 -8.23 -1.73
C ILE A 153 -10.13 -7.45 -1.03
N CYS A 154 -11.32 -7.36 -1.62
CA CYS A 154 -12.47 -6.69 -1.02
C CYS A 154 -12.92 -7.36 0.28
N LEU A 155 -12.95 -8.69 0.33
CA LEU A 155 -13.29 -9.44 1.55
C LEU A 155 -12.24 -9.21 2.65
N ALA A 156 -10.94 -9.21 2.29
CA ALA A 156 -9.85 -8.93 3.22
C ALA A 156 -9.95 -7.48 3.77
N LEU A 157 -10.24 -6.50 2.91
CA LEU A 157 -10.49 -5.12 3.31
C LEU A 157 -11.70 -5.02 4.23
N ALA A 158 -12.82 -5.67 3.91
CA ALA A 158 -14.01 -5.64 4.74
C ALA A 158 -13.74 -6.23 6.14
N TYR A 159 -12.99 -7.32 6.22
CA TYR A 159 -12.56 -7.89 7.50
C TYR A 159 -11.69 -6.91 8.29
N LEU A 160 -10.69 -6.28 7.65
CA LEU A 160 -9.79 -5.34 8.32
C LEU A 160 -10.49 -4.06 8.79
N LEU A 161 -11.45 -3.55 8.01
CA LEU A 161 -12.11 -2.27 8.25
C LEU A 161 -13.29 -2.38 9.23
N PHE A 162 -14.04 -3.49 9.20
CA PHE A 162 -15.27 -3.64 9.99
C PHE A 162 -15.18 -4.66 11.13
N VAL A 163 -14.40 -5.73 10.97
CA VAL A 163 -14.39 -6.86 11.92
C VAL A 163 -13.22 -6.75 12.90
N LYS A 164 -12.03 -6.42 12.39
CA LYS A 164 -10.84 -6.29 13.23
C LYS A 164 -10.99 -5.06 14.14
N LYS A 165 -11.24 -5.28 15.44
CA LYS A 165 -11.18 -4.20 16.45
C LYS A 165 -9.75 -3.68 16.54
N ILE A 166 -9.53 -2.50 15.97
CA ILE A 166 -8.26 -1.81 16.04
C ILE A 166 -8.26 -1.01 17.34
N ARG A 167 -7.34 -1.36 18.25
CA ARG A 167 -7.15 -0.58 19.48
C ARG A 167 -6.52 0.75 19.06
N ALA A 168 -7.25 1.84 19.23
CA ALA A 168 -6.77 3.20 18.98
C ALA A 168 -5.79 3.64 20.09
#